data_AF-A0A950EH57-F1
#
_entry.id   AF-A0A950EH57-F1
#
_cell.length_a   1.000
_cell.length_b   1.000
_cell.length_c   1.000
_cell.angle_alpha   90.00
_cell.angle_beta   90.00
_cell.angle_gamma   90.00
#
_symmetry.space_group_name_H-M   'P 1'
#
loop_
_entity.id
_entity.type
_entity.pdbx_description
1 polymer ?
#
loop_
_entity_poly.entity_id
_entity_poly.type
_entity_poly.pdbx_seq_one_letter_code
_entity_poly.pdbx_strand_id
1 'polypeptide(L)'
;MIKVFCPNPNCSASYSIADEKVGRIGRCKRCGQKFELVPGTRPGDEPLDPPASEQGQVESLVVDEDEGAPADLPSSFGRYRVIKKLGAGGMGAVYLAHDTQLDRPVALKVPHVTSWSDPEVLERFLREARAAARFHHVNFCPIYDVGQIDGVHFLAMAYIEGRTLAARIDPARPMPPRDAAELVRRLALALAEAHRRGVIHRDLKPSNIMITEQDELVIMDFGLARRFGGDDPELTKSGMILGTPHYMAPEQVKGDRKAMGIGTDIYSLGVILYELLTGLRPFAGNSMEVMLHIMTMEPPP
;
A
#
# COMPACT_ATOMS: atom_id res chain seq x y z
N MET A 1 5.29 32.66 -17.32
CA MET A 1 6.43 31.70 -17.37
C MET A 1 7.34 32.02 -16.20
N ILE A 2 7.34 31.16 -15.19
CA ILE A 2 8.00 31.34 -13.90
C ILE A 2 9.30 30.54 -13.88
N LYS A 3 10.38 31.13 -13.37
CA LYS A 3 11.65 30.45 -13.21
C LYS A 3 11.70 29.71 -11.87
N VAL A 4 12.02 28.43 -11.94
CA VAL A 4 12.11 27.52 -10.79
C VAL A 4 13.52 26.92 -10.76
N PHE A 5 14.10 26.78 -9.57
CA PHE A 5 15.44 26.22 -9.38
C PHE A 5 15.36 24.85 -8.72
N CYS A 6 16.24 23.93 -9.13
CA CYS A 6 16.40 22.67 -8.42
C CYS A 6 16.90 22.93 -6.99
N PRO A 7 16.27 22.40 -5.94
CA PRO A 7 16.68 22.64 -4.56
C PRO A 7 17.86 21.76 -4.11
N ASN A 8 18.32 20.84 -4.96
CA ASN A 8 19.50 20.03 -4.66
C ASN A 8 20.76 20.93 -4.71
N PRO A 9 21.51 21.09 -3.60
CA PRO A 9 22.66 21.99 -3.53
C PRO A 9 23.80 21.59 -4.49
N ASN A 10 23.83 20.33 -4.92
CA ASN A 10 24.79 19.82 -5.90
C ASN A 10 24.27 19.92 -7.35
N CYS A 11 23.13 20.59 -7.60
CA CYS A 11 22.49 20.70 -8.91
C CYS A 11 22.15 22.16 -9.25
N SER A 12 22.79 22.72 -10.27
CA SER A 12 22.56 24.11 -10.72
C SER A 12 21.46 24.27 -11.78
N ALA A 13 20.54 23.30 -11.90
CA ALA A 13 19.50 23.33 -12.93
C ALA A 13 18.41 24.36 -12.62
N SER A 14 17.94 25.08 -13.65
CA SER A 14 16.80 25.99 -13.57
C SER A 14 15.86 25.76 -14.74
N TYR A 15 14.58 26.00 -14.52
CA TYR A 15 13.51 25.63 -15.44
C TYR A 15 12.49 26.76 -15.55
N SER A 16 11.94 26.97 -16.76
CA SER A 16 10.84 27.90 -16.98
C SER A 16 9.52 27.12 -17.10
N ILE A 17 8.56 27.40 -16.23
CA ILE A 17 7.25 26.71 -16.20
C ILE A 17 6.11 27.68 -16.48
N ALA A 18 4.99 27.16 -16.97
CA ALA A 18 3.74 27.92 -17.05
C ALA A 18 3.18 28.18 -15.64
N ASP A 19 2.45 29.27 -15.46
CA ASP A 19 1.99 29.73 -14.14
C ASP A 19 1.05 28.70 -13.48
N GLU A 20 0.25 27.99 -14.28
CA GLU A 20 -0.63 26.88 -13.87
C GLU A 20 0.10 25.63 -13.30
N LYS A 21 1.43 25.58 -13.43
CA LYS A 21 2.26 24.47 -12.95
C LYS A 21 2.90 24.77 -11.59
N VAL A 22 2.76 25.99 -11.07
CA VAL A 22 3.22 26.34 -9.72
C VAL A 22 2.49 25.51 -8.67
N GLY A 23 3.22 25.04 -7.65
CA GLY A 23 2.68 24.19 -6.58
C GLY A 23 2.54 22.70 -6.96
N ARG A 24 2.81 22.32 -8.21
CA ARG A 24 2.87 20.89 -8.60
C ARG A 24 4.22 20.29 -8.23
N ILE A 25 4.28 18.96 -8.07
CA ILE A 25 5.56 18.26 -7.91
C ILE A 25 6.19 18.07 -9.30
N GLY A 26 7.37 18.64 -9.49
CA GLY A 26 8.19 18.44 -10.67
C GLY A 26 9.41 17.57 -10.38
N ARG A 27 10.01 17.02 -11.43
CA ARG A 27 11.28 16.29 -11.34
C ARG A 27 12.37 17.00 -12.13
N CYS A 28 13.49 17.30 -11.46
CA CYS A 28 14.69 17.82 -12.11
C CYS A 28 15.20 16.80 -13.14
N LYS A 29 15.27 17.18 -14.42
CA LYS A 29 15.83 16.31 -15.48
C LYS A 29 17.32 16.01 -15.31
N ARG A 30 18.04 16.86 -14.57
CA ARG A 30 19.49 16.72 -14.40
C ARG A 30 19.90 15.80 -13.26
N CYS A 31 19.27 15.91 -12.09
CA CYS A 31 19.63 15.11 -10.91
C CYS A 31 18.52 14.16 -10.42
N GLY A 32 17.34 14.21 -11.04
CA GLY A 32 16.21 13.36 -10.65
C GLY A 32 15.47 13.80 -9.39
N GLN A 33 15.93 14.84 -8.68
CA GLN A 33 15.28 15.36 -7.48
C GLN A 33 13.82 15.72 -7.76
N LYS A 34 12.90 15.19 -6.96
CA LYS A 34 11.50 15.64 -6.92
C LYS A 34 11.36 16.80 -5.95
N PHE A 35 10.64 17.84 -6.36
CA PHE A 35 10.39 19.01 -5.54
C PHE A 35 9.17 19.77 -6.02
N GLU A 36 8.57 20.53 -5.11
CA GLU A 36 7.45 21.41 -5.45
C GLU A 36 7.93 22.58 -6.31
N LEU A 37 7.20 22.85 -7.38
CA LEU A 37 7.50 23.90 -8.33
C LEU A 37 7.11 25.27 -7.77
N VAL A 38 8.03 25.90 -7.05
CA VAL A 38 7.84 27.22 -6.47
C VAL A 38 8.69 28.28 -7.19
N PRO A 39 8.17 29.51 -7.40
CA PRO A 39 8.94 30.63 -7.94
C PRO A 39 10.20 30.89 -7.09
N GLY A 40 11.35 31.02 -7.75
CA GLY A 40 12.64 30.97 -7.06
C GLY A 40 12.95 32.13 -6.08
N THR A 41 13.62 31.77 -4.98
CA THR A 41 14.89 32.37 -4.52
C THR A 41 15.83 31.20 -4.17
N ARG A 42 17.15 31.31 -4.38
CA ARG A 42 18.08 30.26 -3.92
C ARG A 42 18.15 30.29 -2.39
N PRO A 43 18.46 29.17 -1.70
CA PRO A 43 18.85 29.23 -0.29
C PRO A 43 20.11 30.09 -0.15
N GLY A 44 19.96 31.31 0.38
CA GLY A 44 21.09 32.23 0.68
C GLY A 44 21.23 33.48 -0.20
N ASP A 45 20.35 33.73 -1.17
CA ASP A 45 20.42 34.96 -2.00
C ASP A 45 19.42 36.03 -1.48
N GLU A 46 19.89 37.28 -1.27
CA GLU A 46 19.00 38.45 -1.13
C GLU A 46 18.25 38.72 -2.45
N PRO A 47 17.05 39.34 -2.42
CA PRO A 47 16.29 39.62 -3.63
C PRO A 47 17.03 40.66 -4.49
N LEU A 48 17.59 40.25 -5.63
CA LEU A 48 18.15 41.17 -6.62
C LEU A 48 17.11 41.49 -7.70
N ASP A 49 16.96 42.78 -7.98
CA ASP A 49 16.30 43.31 -9.19
C ASP A 49 16.89 42.67 -10.47
N PRO A 50 16.13 42.57 -11.57
CA PRO A 50 16.48 41.70 -12.68
C PRO A 50 17.58 42.32 -13.55
N PRO A 51 18.65 41.58 -13.92
CA PRO A 51 19.47 41.94 -15.05
C PRO A 51 19.17 41.07 -16.28
N ALA A 52 19.51 41.67 -17.42
CA ALA A 52 19.16 41.30 -18.78
C ALA A 52 19.73 39.95 -19.26
N SER A 53 18.95 39.34 -20.16
CA SER A 53 19.36 38.46 -21.26
C SER A 53 20.60 37.58 -21.05
N GLU A 54 20.39 36.35 -20.57
CA GLU A 54 21.26 35.23 -20.93
C GLU A 54 20.43 34.12 -21.57
N GLN A 55 20.73 33.89 -22.85
CA GLN A 55 20.22 32.78 -23.66
C GLN A 55 20.84 31.47 -23.15
N GLY A 56 20.33 30.95 -22.03
CA GLY A 56 20.61 29.60 -21.54
C GLY A 56 19.55 28.63 -22.06
N GLN A 57 19.99 27.49 -22.61
CA GLN A 57 19.11 26.42 -23.11
C GLN A 57 18.00 26.10 -22.11
N VAL A 58 16.75 26.29 -22.54
CA VAL A 58 15.56 26.06 -21.72
C VAL A 58 15.33 24.55 -21.65
N GLU A 59 15.81 23.91 -20.59
CA GLU A 59 15.35 22.56 -20.27
C GLU A 59 13.90 22.64 -19.77
N SER A 60 13.02 21.79 -20.30
CA SER A 60 11.64 21.66 -19.82
C SER A 60 11.59 20.70 -18.64
N LEU A 61 10.90 21.05 -17.55
CA LEU A 61 10.59 20.09 -16.48
C LEU A 61 9.63 19.02 -16.99
N VAL A 62 9.83 17.78 -16.54
CA VAL A 62 8.75 16.80 -16.54
C VAL A 62 7.88 17.15 -15.34
N VAL A 63 6.71 17.70 -15.62
CA VAL A 63 5.64 17.69 -14.62
C VAL A 63 5.23 16.23 -14.56
N ASP A 64 5.28 15.62 -13.37
CA ASP A 64 4.64 14.33 -13.20
C ASP A 64 3.13 14.61 -13.42
N GLU A 65 2.63 14.41 -14.64
CA GLU A 65 1.19 14.34 -14.91
C GLU A 65 0.72 13.11 -14.14
N ASP A 66 -0.04 13.38 -13.09
CA ASP A 66 -0.50 12.41 -12.12
C ASP A 66 -1.57 11.51 -12.77
N GLU A 67 -1.13 10.62 -13.66
CA GLU A 67 -1.89 9.44 -14.06
C GLU A 67 -1.54 8.32 -13.08
N GLY A 68 -2.28 8.23 -11.97
CA GLY A 68 -2.28 7.00 -11.16
C GLY A 68 -2.61 7.09 -9.68
N ALA A 69 -2.74 8.26 -9.07
CA ALA A 69 -3.40 8.39 -7.77
C ALA A 69 -4.88 8.76 -7.98
N PRO A 70 -5.87 8.06 -7.40
CA PRO A 70 -7.17 8.68 -7.24
C PRO A 70 -6.91 9.93 -6.39
N ALA A 71 -7.22 11.09 -6.98
CA ALA A 71 -7.41 12.31 -6.23
C ALA A 71 -8.19 11.95 -4.95
N ASP A 72 -7.78 12.50 -3.80
CA ASP A 72 -8.41 12.18 -2.51
C ASP A 72 -9.93 12.15 -2.66
N LEU A 73 -10.56 11.10 -2.12
CA LEU A 73 -12.00 10.93 -2.28
C LEU A 73 -12.73 12.20 -1.84
N PRO A 74 -13.78 12.63 -2.57
CA PRO A 74 -14.60 13.74 -2.13
C PRO A 74 -15.21 13.46 -0.76
N SER A 75 -15.53 14.52 -0.01
CA SER A 75 -16.16 14.42 1.32
C SER A 75 -17.47 13.63 1.30
N SER A 76 -18.15 13.60 0.15
CA SER A 76 -19.29 12.72 -0.12
C SER A 76 -18.94 11.81 -1.30
N PHE A 77 -18.98 10.50 -1.07
CA PHE A 77 -18.75 9.46 -2.07
C PHE A 77 -19.96 8.52 -2.10
N GLY A 78 -20.93 8.83 -2.96
CA GLY A 78 -22.24 8.18 -2.98
C GLY A 78 -22.94 8.31 -1.62
N ARG A 79 -23.29 7.18 -0.99
CA ARG A 79 -23.89 7.15 0.37
C ARG A 79 -22.89 7.33 1.50
N TYR A 80 -21.58 7.33 1.21
CA TYR A 80 -20.56 7.38 2.23
C TYR A 80 -20.05 8.80 2.41
N ARG A 81 -20.05 9.28 3.66
CA ARG A 81 -19.42 10.54 4.02
C ARG A 81 -17.98 10.27 4.46
N VAL A 82 -17.00 10.70 3.68
CA VAL A 82 -15.58 10.49 3.98
C VAL A 82 -15.16 11.41 5.12
N ILE A 83 -14.59 10.82 6.18
CA ILE A 83 -14.16 11.54 7.39
C ILE A 83 -12.67 11.84 7.31
N LYS A 84 -11.84 10.83 7.07
CA LYS A 84 -10.38 10.98 6.93
C LYS A 84 -9.74 9.81 6.20
N LYS A 85 -8.58 10.03 5.63
CA LYS A 85 -7.72 8.98 5.09
C LYS A 85 -7.04 8.22 6.24
N LEU A 86 -7.12 6.89 6.22
CA LEU A 86 -6.45 6.01 7.19
C LEU A 86 -5.06 5.59 6.72
N GLY A 87 -4.88 5.46 5.40
CA GLY A 87 -3.59 5.14 4.80
C GLY A 87 -3.67 5.05 3.28
N ALA A 88 -2.52 5.06 2.62
CA ALA A 88 -2.38 4.75 1.21
C ALA A 88 -1.09 3.99 0.95
N GLY A 89 -1.10 3.14 -0.07
CA GLY A 89 0.05 2.39 -0.54
C GLY A 89 -0.22 1.79 -1.91
N GLY A 90 0.67 0.91 -2.36
CA GLY A 90 0.57 0.36 -3.72
C GLY A 90 -0.78 -0.28 -4.06
N MET A 91 -1.44 -0.89 -3.08
CA MET A 91 -2.70 -1.62 -3.31
C MET A 91 -3.97 -0.76 -3.22
N GLY A 92 -3.86 0.52 -2.89
CA GLY A 92 -5.03 1.39 -2.70
C GLY A 92 -4.86 2.44 -1.62
N ALA A 93 -5.86 3.29 -1.51
CA ALA A 93 -6.09 4.15 -0.37
C ALA A 93 -7.25 3.61 0.48
N VAL A 94 -7.15 3.75 1.80
CA VAL A 94 -8.20 3.38 2.75
C VAL A 94 -8.63 4.62 3.50
N TYR A 95 -9.94 4.83 3.62
CA TYR A 95 -10.56 5.99 4.26
C TYR A 95 -11.52 5.53 5.35
N LEU A 96 -11.55 6.25 6.47
CA LEU A 96 -12.66 6.19 7.41
C LEU A 96 -13.80 7.01 6.84
N ALA A 97 -14.97 6.40 6.75
CA ALA A 97 -16.19 7.04 6.30
C ALA A 97 -17.38 6.65 7.17
N HIS A 98 -18.46 7.41 7.05
CA HIS A 98 -19.75 7.11 7.65
C HIS A 98 -20.73 6.65 6.56
N ASP A 99 -21.26 5.44 6.67
CA ASP A 99 -22.37 4.99 5.83
C ASP A 99 -23.65 5.69 6.28
N THR A 100 -24.14 6.63 5.47
CA THR A 100 -25.30 7.45 5.83
C THR A 100 -26.64 6.72 5.74
N GLN A 101 -26.69 5.54 5.11
CA GLN A 101 -27.91 4.74 5.03
C GLN A 101 -28.02 3.77 6.21
N LEU A 102 -26.91 3.18 6.62
CA LEU A 102 -26.85 2.22 7.72
C LEU A 102 -26.41 2.83 9.05
N ASP A 103 -26.10 4.12 9.06
CA ASP A 103 -25.72 4.93 10.23
C ASP A 103 -24.58 4.31 11.05
N ARG A 104 -23.45 4.03 10.39
CA ARG A 104 -22.30 3.37 11.00
C ARG A 104 -20.96 3.79 10.40
N PRO A 105 -19.86 3.71 11.16
CA PRO A 105 -18.52 3.88 10.61
C PRO A 105 -18.13 2.68 9.74
N VAL A 106 -17.41 2.95 8.65
CA VAL A 106 -16.87 1.96 7.72
C VAL A 106 -15.45 2.35 7.29
N ALA A 107 -14.65 1.35 6.95
CA ALA A 107 -13.42 1.55 6.20
C ALA A 107 -13.70 1.37 4.70
N LEU A 108 -13.43 2.41 3.90
CA LEU A 108 -13.55 2.38 2.45
C LEU A 108 -12.18 2.20 1.83
N LYS A 109 -11.97 1.06 1.17
CA LYS A 109 -10.77 0.80 0.37
C LYS A 109 -11.05 1.11 -1.09
N VAL A 110 -10.23 1.98 -1.67
CA VAL A 110 -10.22 2.33 -3.09
C VAL A 110 -8.92 1.79 -3.68
N PRO A 111 -8.98 0.68 -4.43
CA PRO A 111 -7.77 0.10 -5.03
C PRO A 111 -7.16 1.01 -6.09
N HIS A 112 -5.83 1.13 -6.10
CA HIS A 112 -5.09 1.71 -7.22
C HIS A 112 -4.97 0.62 -8.29
N VAL A 113 -5.91 0.54 -9.22
CA VAL A 113 -5.77 -0.35 -10.39
C VAL A 113 -5.65 0.54 -11.61
N THR A 114 -4.52 0.39 -12.30
CA THR A 114 -4.16 1.16 -13.49
C THR A 114 -4.93 0.74 -14.73
N SER A 115 -5.67 -0.38 -14.67
CA SER A 115 -6.38 -0.96 -15.82
C SER A 115 -7.76 -1.55 -15.46
N TRP A 116 -8.63 -0.75 -14.83
CA TRP A 116 -10.05 -1.11 -14.69
C TRP A 116 -10.77 -1.29 -16.04
N SER A 117 -10.16 -0.82 -17.14
CA SER A 117 -10.62 -1.02 -18.51
C SER A 117 -10.50 -2.47 -18.98
N ASP A 118 -9.76 -3.33 -18.28
CA ASP A 118 -9.71 -4.77 -18.56
C ASP A 118 -10.88 -5.48 -17.84
N PRO A 119 -11.86 -6.01 -18.59
CA PRO A 119 -13.01 -6.71 -18.00
C PRO A 119 -12.62 -7.92 -17.15
N GLU A 120 -11.51 -8.60 -17.47
CA GLU A 120 -11.07 -9.78 -16.72
C GLU A 120 -10.55 -9.41 -15.32
N VAL A 121 -9.85 -8.29 -15.22
CA VAL A 121 -9.35 -7.75 -13.94
C VAL A 121 -10.53 -7.37 -13.04
N LEU A 122 -11.53 -6.68 -13.60
CA LEU A 122 -12.73 -6.27 -12.86
C LEU A 122 -13.59 -7.47 -12.44
N GLU A 123 -13.82 -8.44 -13.32
CA GLU A 123 -14.61 -9.63 -12.99
C GLU A 123 -13.93 -10.43 -11.86
N ARG A 124 -12.60 -10.56 -11.92
CA ARG A 124 -11.80 -11.18 -10.87
C ARG A 124 -11.91 -10.41 -9.55
N PHE A 125 -11.86 -9.07 -9.58
CA PHE A 125 -12.11 -8.21 -8.41
C PHE A 125 -13.44 -8.50 -7.74
N LEU A 126 -14.52 -8.43 -8.51
CA LEU A 126 -15.86 -8.65 -7.98
C LEU A 126 -16.05 -10.09 -7.48
N ARG A 127 -15.51 -11.10 -8.19
CA ARG A 127 -15.60 -12.51 -7.78
C ARG A 127 -14.95 -12.74 -6.43
N GLU A 128 -13.75 -12.18 -6.22
CA GLU A 128 -13.01 -12.39 -4.99
C GLU A 128 -13.58 -11.58 -3.83
N ALA A 129 -13.99 -10.34 -4.06
CA ALA A 129 -14.70 -9.53 -3.07
C ALA A 129 -15.99 -10.24 -2.60
N ARG A 130 -16.76 -10.84 -3.52
CA ARG A 130 -17.95 -11.64 -3.17
C ARG A 130 -17.60 -12.90 -2.39
N ALA A 131 -16.52 -13.59 -2.74
CA ALA A 131 -16.08 -14.77 -1.99
C ALA A 131 -15.69 -14.40 -0.55
N ALA A 132 -14.95 -13.32 -0.38
CA ALA A 132 -14.57 -12.79 0.94
C ALA A 132 -15.79 -12.28 1.73
N ALA A 133 -16.75 -11.62 1.09
CA ALA A 133 -17.97 -11.12 1.74
C ALA A 133 -18.88 -12.24 2.28
N ARG A 134 -18.84 -13.43 1.68
CA ARG A 134 -19.57 -14.62 2.17
C ARG A 134 -18.92 -15.27 3.39
N PHE A 135 -17.67 -14.93 3.68
CA PHE A 135 -16.95 -15.50 4.81
C PHE A 135 -17.22 -14.69 6.07
N HIS A 136 -17.96 -15.29 7.01
CA HIS A 136 -18.23 -14.71 8.33
C HIS A 136 -17.49 -15.47 9.42
N HIS A 137 -16.64 -14.75 10.15
CA HIS A 137 -15.92 -15.22 11.33
C HIS A 137 -15.48 -14.02 12.17
N VAL A 138 -15.48 -14.16 13.50
CA VAL A 138 -15.16 -13.05 14.43
C VAL A 138 -13.75 -12.49 14.22
N ASN A 139 -12.79 -13.34 13.82
CA ASN A 139 -11.40 -12.93 13.59
C ASN A 139 -11.11 -12.45 12.17
N PHE A 140 -12.12 -12.17 11.35
CA PHE A 140 -11.92 -11.61 10.01
C PHE A 140 -12.79 -10.38 9.81
N CYS A 141 -12.24 -9.36 9.17
CA CYS A 141 -12.94 -8.12 8.89
C CYS A 141 -14.16 -8.36 7.99
N PRO A 142 -15.37 -8.06 8.46
CA PRO A 142 -16.56 -8.16 7.63
C PRO A 142 -16.50 -7.19 6.44
N ILE A 143 -16.79 -7.70 5.25
CA ILE A 143 -17.04 -6.88 4.06
C ILE A 143 -18.53 -6.60 3.99
N TYR A 144 -18.88 -5.32 3.88
CA TYR A 144 -20.25 -4.86 3.84
C TYR A 144 -20.77 -4.59 2.43
N ASP A 145 -19.90 -4.09 1.56
CA ASP A 145 -20.30 -3.66 0.23
C ASP A 145 -19.10 -3.68 -0.73
N VAL A 146 -19.39 -3.90 -2.01
CA VAL A 146 -18.42 -3.77 -3.10
C VAL A 146 -19.15 -3.20 -4.30
N GLY A 147 -18.59 -2.17 -4.93
CA GLY A 147 -19.26 -1.51 -6.02
C GLY A 147 -18.40 -0.50 -6.76
N GLN A 148 -19.10 0.39 -7.48
CA GLN A 148 -18.51 1.48 -8.22
C GLN A 148 -19.38 2.73 -8.01
N ILE A 149 -18.74 3.87 -7.73
CA ILE A 149 -19.38 5.19 -7.66
C ILE A 149 -18.54 6.12 -8.50
N ASP A 150 -19.17 6.84 -9.43
CA ASP A 150 -18.51 7.83 -10.30
C ASP A 150 -17.25 7.29 -11.00
N GLY A 151 -17.31 6.03 -11.45
CA GLY A 151 -16.18 5.35 -12.09
C GLY A 151 -15.15 4.75 -11.14
N VAL A 152 -15.20 5.07 -9.84
CA VAL A 152 -14.26 4.60 -8.82
C VAL A 152 -14.78 3.33 -8.14
N HIS A 153 -14.03 2.24 -8.28
CA HIS A 153 -14.31 1.00 -7.58
C HIS A 153 -13.92 1.11 -6.10
N PHE A 154 -14.76 0.52 -5.24
CA PHE A 154 -14.54 0.54 -3.80
C PHE A 154 -14.93 -0.78 -3.14
N LEU A 155 -14.38 -0.99 -1.95
CA LEU A 155 -14.75 -2.03 -1.01
C LEU A 155 -15.06 -1.36 0.34
N ALA A 156 -16.28 -1.50 0.83
CA ALA A 156 -16.66 -1.06 2.16
C ALA A 156 -16.58 -2.23 3.14
N MET A 157 -15.85 -2.05 4.23
CA MET A 157 -15.64 -3.05 5.26
C MET A 157 -15.85 -2.46 6.65
N ALA A 158 -15.92 -3.33 7.66
CA ALA A 158 -15.98 -2.89 9.05
C ALA A 158 -14.79 -1.99 9.38
N TYR A 159 -15.09 -0.85 10.02
CA TYR A 159 -14.05 -0.07 10.67
C TYR A 159 -13.69 -0.75 11.99
N ILE A 160 -12.44 -1.17 12.13
CA ILE A 160 -11.93 -1.81 13.34
C ILE A 160 -11.13 -0.79 14.12
N GLU A 161 -11.58 -0.45 15.33
CA GLU A 161 -10.85 0.40 16.25
C GLU A 161 -9.75 -0.42 16.95
N GLY A 162 -8.50 0.04 16.82
CA GLY A 162 -7.36 -0.68 17.36
C GLY A 162 -6.06 -0.27 16.71
N ARG A 163 -5.03 -1.07 16.91
CA ARG A 163 -3.71 -0.90 16.28
C ARG A 163 -3.37 -2.13 15.46
N THR A 164 -2.62 -1.93 14.38
CA THR A 164 -2.08 -3.06 13.63
C THR A 164 -1.05 -3.81 14.47
N LEU A 165 -0.87 -5.11 14.23
CA LEU A 165 0.21 -5.88 14.83
C LEU A 165 1.57 -5.27 14.46
N ALA A 166 1.72 -4.75 13.24
CA ALA A 166 2.91 -4.03 12.81
C ALA A 166 3.28 -2.87 13.75
N ALA A 167 2.29 -2.13 14.23
CA ALA A 167 2.51 -1.02 15.17
C ALA A 167 2.80 -1.48 16.61
N ARG A 168 2.62 -2.78 16.93
CA ARG A 168 2.96 -3.38 18.22
C ARG A 168 4.34 -4.05 18.22
N ILE A 169 4.94 -4.31 17.06
CA ILE A 169 6.27 -4.91 16.95
C ILE A 169 7.33 -3.83 17.20
N ASP A 170 8.18 -4.05 18.20
CA ASP A 170 9.31 -3.20 18.53
C ASP A 170 10.62 -3.98 18.36
N PRO A 171 11.50 -3.61 17.40
CA PRO A 171 12.79 -4.26 17.22
C PRO A 171 13.70 -4.24 18.45
N ALA A 172 13.55 -3.24 19.32
CA ALA A 172 14.32 -3.12 20.56
C ALA A 172 13.70 -3.91 21.73
N ARG A 173 12.45 -4.38 21.57
CA ARG A 173 11.72 -5.12 22.60
C ARG A 173 10.87 -6.23 21.96
N PRO A 174 11.50 -7.36 21.59
CA PRO A 174 10.77 -8.52 21.08
C PRO A 174 9.72 -9.00 22.08
N MET A 175 8.67 -9.61 21.56
CA MET A 175 7.56 -10.12 22.36
C MET A 175 8.02 -11.33 23.19
N PRO A 176 7.58 -11.47 24.45
CA PRO A 176 7.87 -12.67 25.23
C PRO A 176 7.43 -13.93 24.48
N PRO A 177 8.23 -15.02 24.45
CA PRO A 177 7.95 -16.17 23.60
C PRO A 177 6.57 -16.80 23.80
N ARG A 178 6.07 -16.80 25.05
CA ARG A 178 4.73 -17.29 25.38
C ARG A 178 3.63 -16.45 24.73
N ASP A 179 3.76 -15.13 24.78
CA ASP A 179 2.78 -14.19 24.25
C ASP A 179 2.77 -14.25 22.72
N ALA A 180 3.95 -14.33 22.09
CA ALA A 180 4.10 -14.52 20.65
C ALA A 180 3.45 -15.83 20.18
N ALA A 181 3.70 -16.93 20.90
CA ALA A 181 3.12 -18.23 20.59
C ALA A 181 1.58 -18.21 20.72
N GLU A 182 1.03 -17.58 21.76
CA GLU A 182 -0.43 -17.49 21.93
C GLU A 182 -1.08 -16.64 20.82
N LEU A 183 -0.47 -15.51 20.47
CA LEU A 183 -0.95 -14.65 19.37
C LEU A 183 -0.94 -15.41 18.03
N VAL A 184 0.17 -16.06 17.69
CA VAL A 184 0.28 -16.84 16.45
C VAL A 184 -0.64 -18.04 16.45
N ARG A 185 -0.86 -18.68 17.61
CA ARG A 185 -1.87 -19.75 17.74
C ARG A 185 -3.27 -19.24 17.42
N ARG A 186 -3.67 -18.07 17.93
CA ARG A 186 -4.97 -17.46 17.62
C ARG A 186 -5.11 -17.17 16.13
N LEU A 187 -4.07 -16.63 15.49
CA LEU A 187 -4.03 -16.42 14.04
C LEU A 187 -4.16 -17.74 13.26
N ALA A 188 -3.42 -18.76 13.65
CA ALA A 188 -3.43 -20.07 12.99
C ALA A 188 -4.81 -20.73 13.08
N LEU A 189 -5.49 -20.62 14.23
CA LEU A 189 -6.86 -21.13 14.39
C LEU A 189 -7.86 -20.39 13.49
N ALA A 190 -7.75 -19.07 13.38
CA ALA A 190 -8.58 -18.27 12.49
C ALA A 190 -8.34 -18.65 11.02
N LEU A 191 -7.08 -18.74 10.58
CA LEU A 191 -6.74 -19.16 9.22
C LEU A 191 -7.19 -20.59 8.92
N ALA A 192 -7.05 -21.52 9.87
CA ALA A 192 -7.51 -22.90 9.70
C ALA A 192 -9.02 -22.97 9.43
N GLU A 193 -9.82 -22.10 10.06
CA GLU A 193 -11.26 -22.01 9.77
C GLU A 193 -11.53 -21.45 8.36
N ALA A 194 -10.76 -20.45 7.92
CA ALA A 194 -10.83 -19.96 6.54
C ALA A 194 -10.45 -21.05 5.52
N HIS A 195 -9.37 -21.79 5.78
CA HIS A 195 -8.87 -22.87 4.92
C HIS A 195 -9.88 -24.01 4.78
N ARG A 196 -10.57 -24.40 5.87
CA ARG A 196 -11.66 -25.40 5.82
C ARG A 196 -12.80 -25.00 4.88
N ARG A 197 -13.00 -23.70 4.68
CA ARG A 197 -14.03 -23.15 3.77
C ARG A 197 -13.46 -22.80 2.39
N GLY A 198 -12.23 -23.23 2.09
CA GLY A 198 -11.57 -23.00 0.80
C GLY A 198 -11.06 -21.57 0.59
N VAL A 199 -10.98 -20.76 1.65
CA VAL A 199 -10.48 -19.39 1.59
C VAL A 199 -9.02 -19.35 2.04
N ILE A 200 -8.13 -18.85 1.18
CA ILE A 200 -6.69 -18.68 1.46
C ILE A 200 -6.39 -17.18 1.45
N HIS A 201 -5.67 -16.68 2.45
CA HIS A 201 -5.44 -15.25 2.64
C HIS A 201 -4.46 -14.65 1.61
N ARG A 202 -3.29 -15.29 1.42
CA ARG A 202 -2.22 -14.96 0.45
C ARG A 202 -1.50 -13.61 0.63
N ASP A 203 -1.95 -12.74 1.52
CA ASP A 203 -1.22 -11.52 1.87
C ASP A 203 -1.21 -11.29 3.39
N LEU A 204 -0.98 -12.35 4.17
CA LEU A 204 -0.95 -12.22 5.61
C LEU A 204 0.35 -11.51 6.04
N LYS A 205 0.21 -10.45 6.84
CA LYS A 205 1.32 -9.67 7.38
C LYS A 205 0.85 -8.87 8.59
N PRO A 206 1.76 -8.40 9.48
CA PRO A 206 1.39 -7.65 10.67
C PRO A 206 0.57 -6.38 10.41
N SER A 207 0.71 -5.74 9.24
CA SER A 207 -0.11 -4.57 8.90
C SER A 207 -1.54 -4.91 8.48
N ASN A 208 -1.82 -6.17 8.14
CA ASN A 208 -3.16 -6.70 7.84
C ASN A 208 -3.79 -7.39 9.06
N ILE A 209 -3.22 -7.24 10.26
CA ILE A 209 -3.75 -7.82 11.49
C ILE A 209 -4.03 -6.67 12.44
N MET A 210 -5.30 -6.46 12.78
CA MET A 210 -5.73 -5.48 13.76
C MET A 210 -5.89 -6.14 15.12
N ILE A 211 -5.48 -5.43 16.17
CA ILE A 211 -5.76 -5.80 17.55
C ILE A 211 -6.50 -4.66 18.22
N THR A 212 -7.72 -4.95 18.67
CA THR A 212 -8.60 -4.00 19.35
C THR A 212 -8.08 -3.67 20.75
N GLU A 213 -8.70 -2.70 21.41
CA GLU A 213 -8.41 -2.37 22.81
C GLU A 213 -8.78 -3.51 23.77
N GLN A 214 -9.76 -4.33 23.39
CA GLN A 214 -10.20 -5.52 24.12
C GLN A 214 -9.31 -6.75 23.83
N ASP A 215 -8.17 -6.56 23.17
CA ASP A 215 -7.24 -7.59 22.72
C ASP A 215 -7.87 -8.63 21.77
N GLU A 216 -8.91 -8.24 21.03
CA GLU A 216 -9.48 -9.07 19.98
C GLU A 216 -8.67 -8.92 18.68
N LEU A 217 -8.40 -10.06 18.04
CA LEU A 217 -7.65 -10.10 16.80
C LEU A 217 -8.60 -10.14 15.60
N VAL A 218 -8.38 -9.25 14.65
CA VAL A 218 -9.13 -9.19 13.39
C VAL A 218 -8.16 -9.18 12.21
N ILE A 219 -8.25 -10.19 11.37
CA ILE A 219 -7.51 -10.29 10.10
C ILE A 219 -8.23 -9.42 9.07
N MET A 220 -7.51 -8.47 8.53
CA MET A 220 -7.95 -7.52 7.50
C MET A 220 -7.53 -8.02 6.13
N ASP A 221 -8.20 -7.53 5.09
CA ASP A 221 -7.71 -7.62 3.70
C ASP A 221 -7.33 -9.04 3.25
N PHE A 222 -8.32 -9.86 2.86
CA PHE A 222 -8.04 -10.96 1.95
C PHE A 222 -7.22 -10.40 0.77
N GLY A 223 -6.20 -11.12 0.30
CA GLY A 223 -5.25 -10.67 -0.72
C GLY A 223 -5.84 -10.38 -2.11
N LEU A 224 -7.11 -9.99 -2.18
CA LEU A 224 -7.87 -9.41 -3.27
C LEU A 224 -6.92 -8.60 -4.18
N ALA A 225 -6.29 -7.55 -3.63
CA ALA A 225 -5.47 -6.62 -4.41
C ALA A 225 -4.34 -7.27 -5.22
N ARG A 226 -3.65 -8.27 -4.65
CA ARG A 226 -2.49 -8.91 -5.27
C ARG A 226 -2.83 -9.80 -6.44
N ARG A 227 -4.10 -10.17 -6.58
CA ARG A 227 -4.58 -10.93 -7.71
C ARG A 227 -5.10 -10.04 -8.81
N PHE A 228 -5.08 -8.70 -8.71
CA PHE A 228 -5.62 -7.80 -9.73
C PHE A 228 -4.60 -7.29 -10.74
N GLY A 229 -3.31 -7.21 -10.38
CA GLY A 229 -2.22 -7.10 -11.35
C GLY A 229 -2.13 -8.36 -12.22
N GLY A 230 -1.75 -8.23 -13.48
CA GLY A 230 -1.50 -9.37 -14.39
C GLY A 230 -0.39 -10.31 -13.88
N ASP A 231 0.01 -11.27 -14.72
CA ASP A 231 0.90 -12.40 -14.40
C ASP A 231 2.35 -12.07 -13.97
N ASP A 232 2.64 -10.83 -13.55
CA ASP A 232 3.92 -10.42 -13.00
C ASP A 232 3.73 -9.73 -11.65
N PRO A 233 4.70 -9.83 -10.71
CA PRO A 233 4.78 -8.85 -9.63
C PRO A 233 4.75 -7.48 -10.28
N GLU A 234 3.75 -6.64 -9.97
CA GLU A 234 3.59 -5.33 -10.59
C GLU A 234 4.89 -4.52 -10.42
N LEU A 235 5.75 -4.62 -11.43
CA LEU A 235 6.82 -3.67 -11.68
C LEU A 235 6.10 -2.40 -12.05
N THR A 236 6.15 -1.41 -11.16
CA THR A 236 5.82 -0.05 -11.59
C THR A 236 6.70 0.29 -12.79
N LYS A 237 6.26 1.18 -13.69
CA LYS A 237 7.06 1.69 -14.83
C LYS A 237 8.45 2.26 -14.42
N SER A 238 8.72 2.37 -13.13
CA SER A 238 9.97 2.77 -12.48
C SER A 238 10.82 1.62 -11.92
N GLY A 239 10.45 0.36 -12.15
CA GLY A 239 11.20 -0.81 -11.67
C GLY A 239 10.98 -1.16 -10.19
N MET A 240 10.05 -0.48 -9.51
CA MET A 240 9.74 -0.77 -8.11
C MET A 240 8.67 -1.84 -8.03
N ILE A 241 8.99 -2.94 -7.34
CA ILE A 241 8.02 -3.97 -7.00
C ILE A 241 6.96 -3.38 -6.07
N LEU A 242 5.69 -3.51 -6.45
CA LEU A 242 4.58 -3.05 -5.64
C LEU A 242 4.39 -3.96 -4.39
N GLY A 243 4.89 -3.49 -3.25
CA GLY A 243 4.68 -4.12 -1.93
C GLY A 243 5.98 -4.54 -1.23
N THR A 244 5.84 -4.90 0.05
CA THR A 244 6.94 -5.36 0.90
C THR A 244 6.98 -6.89 0.88
N PRO A 245 7.95 -7.55 0.20
CA PRO A 245 7.92 -8.99 -0.05
C PRO A 245 8.27 -9.85 1.17
N HIS A 246 8.51 -9.24 2.32
CA HIS A 246 9.15 -9.90 3.46
C HIS A 246 8.33 -11.05 4.05
N TYR A 247 7.01 -11.10 3.79
CA TYR A 247 6.11 -12.17 4.24
C TYR A 247 5.65 -13.08 3.10
N MET A 248 6.13 -12.85 1.87
CA MET A 248 5.76 -13.68 0.72
C MET A 248 6.40 -15.06 0.83
N ALA A 249 5.62 -16.10 0.56
CA ALA A 249 6.14 -17.44 0.41
C ALA A 249 6.94 -17.60 -0.91
N PRO A 250 7.87 -18.57 -1.01
CA PRO A 250 8.68 -18.79 -2.21
C PRO A 250 7.84 -19.01 -3.48
N GLU A 251 6.72 -19.70 -3.40
CA GLU A 251 5.78 -19.88 -4.50
C GLU A 251 5.14 -18.57 -4.97
N GLN A 252 4.97 -17.59 -4.08
CA GLN A 252 4.46 -16.27 -4.43
C GLN A 252 5.52 -15.45 -5.17
N VAL A 253 6.77 -15.49 -4.70
CA VAL A 253 7.90 -14.81 -5.36
C VAL A 253 8.13 -15.37 -6.77
N LYS A 254 7.94 -16.69 -6.94
CA LYS A 254 8.04 -17.36 -8.25
C LYS A 254 6.82 -17.16 -9.16
N GLY A 255 5.73 -16.59 -8.66
CA GLY A 255 4.47 -16.47 -9.40
C GLY A 255 3.77 -17.82 -9.66
N ASP A 256 4.10 -18.89 -8.92
CA ASP A 256 3.51 -20.22 -9.13
C ASP A 256 2.10 -20.30 -8.53
N ARG A 257 1.11 -19.94 -9.35
CA ARG A 257 -0.31 -19.92 -8.96
C ARG A 257 -0.85 -21.29 -8.54
N LYS A 258 -0.28 -22.39 -9.03
CA LYS A 258 -0.73 -23.74 -8.70
C LYS A 258 -0.22 -24.16 -7.32
N ALA A 259 0.97 -23.70 -6.94
CA ALA A 259 1.55 -23.94 -5.63
C ALA A 259 1.01 -23.02 -4.52
N MET A 260 0.38 -21.88 -4.86
CA MET A 260 -0.22 -20.94 -3.89
C MET A 260 -1.46 -21.51 -3.16
N GLY A 261 -1.19 -22.33 -2.14
CA GLY A 261 -2.16 -23.05 -1.31
C GLY A 261 -2.16 -22.60 0.16
N ILE A 262 -2.61 -23.49 1.05
CA ILE A 262 -2.59 -23.31 2.51
C ILE A 262 -1.16 -23.03 3.02
N GLY A 263 -0.15 -23.66 2.41
CA GLY A 263 1.27 -23.48 2.75
C GLY A 263 1.75 -22.03 2.66
N THR A 264 1.16 -21.22 1.77
CA THR A 264 1.47 -19.80 1.62
C THR A 264 1.15 -19.00 2.89
N ASP A 265 -0.01 -19.26 3.50
CA ASP A 265 -0.43 -18.60 4.73
C ASP A 265 0.39 -19.10 5.93
N ILE A 266 0.76 -20.39 5.94
CA ILE A 266 1.64 -20.99 6.97
C ILE A 266 3.03 -20.36 6.93
N TYR A 267 3.60 -20.17 5.74
CA TYR A 267 4.88 -19.48 5.58
C TYR A 267 4.81 -18.06 6.16
N SER A 268 3.77 -17.32 5.79
CA SER A 268 3.54 -15.95 6.29
C SER A 268 3.43 -15.92 7.83
N LEU A 269 2.72 -16.89 8.44
CA LEU A 269 2.66 -17.05 9.89
C LEU A 269 4.02 -17.33 10.52
N GLY A 270 4.86 -18.15 9.87
CA GLY A 270 6.22 -18.43 10.33
C GLY A 270 7.08 -17.17 10.36
N VAL A 271 7.00 -16.35 9.31
CA VAL A 271 7.68 -15.04 9.25
C VAL A 271 7.19 -14.12 10.37
N ILE A 272 5.87 -14.05 10.60
CA ILE A 272 5.29 -13.23 11.68
C ILE A 272 5.80 -13.72 13.04
N LEU A 273 5.81 -15.04 13.29
CA LEU A 273 6.31 -15.60 14.54
C LEU A 273 7.79 -15.24 14.75
N TYR A 274 8.61 -15.38 13.70
CA TYR A 274 10.02 -15.00 13.74
C TYR A 274 10.19 -13.52 14.11
N GLU A 275 9.44 -12.62 13.47
CA GLU A 275 9.53 -11.18 13.75
C GLU A 275 9.03 -10.81 15.14
N LEU A 276 8.01 -11.49 15.67
CA LEU A 276 7.56 -11.30 17.04
C LEU A 276 8.63 -11.71 18.06
N LEU A 277 9.33 -12.82 17.81
CA LEU A 277 10.33 -13.38 18.72
C LEU A 277 11.67 -12.65 18.68
N THR A 278 12.05 -12.11 17.52
CA THR A 278 13.37 -11.50 17.31
C THR A 278 13.33 -9.99 17.19
N GLY A 279 12.16 -9.40 16.94
CA GLY A 279 12.01 -8.00 16.56
C GLY A 279 12.48 -7.69 15.13
N LEU A 280 12.96 -8.69 14.39
CA LEU A 280 13.58 -8.56 13.07
C LEU A 280 12.90 -9.49 12.07
N ARG A 281 12.93 -9.12 10.80
CA ARG A 281 12.44 -10.01 9.73
C ARG A 281 13.52 -11.03 9.36
N PRO A 282 13.15 -12.25 8.91
CA PRO A 282 14.12 -13.28 8.54
C PRO A 282 15.09 -12.82 7.45
N PHE A 283 14.58 -12.03 6.51
CA PHE A 283 15.36 -11.46 5.42
C PHE A 283 15.23 -9.93 5.43
N ALA A 284 16.37 -9.25 5.38
CA ALA A 284 16.48 -7.81 5.26
C ALA A 284 17.05 -7.43 3.89
N GLY A 285 16.83 -6.19 3.48
CA GLY A 285 17.29 -5.64 2.20
C GLY A 285 16.20 -4.88 1.46
N ASN A 286 16.52 -4.42 0.26
CA ASN A 286 15.52 -3.91 -0.66
C ASN A 286 14.61 -5.05 -1.17
N SER A 287 13.49 -4.72 -1.83
CA SER A 287 12.51 -5.72 -2.26
C SER A 287 13.11 -6.84 -3.13
N MET A 288 14.07 -6.52 -4.00
CA MET A 288 14.69 -7.52 -4.89
C MET A 288 15.62 -8.45 -4.12
N GLU A 289 16.42 -7.92 -3.20
CA GLU A 289 17.29 -8.71 -2.31
C GLU A 289 16.48 -9.68 -1.46
N VAL A 290 15.40 -9.20 -0.84
CA VAL A 290 14.52 -10.03 -0.02
C VAL A 290 13.88 -11.16 -0.84
N MET A 291 13.40 -10.86 -2.05
CA MET A 291 12.87 -11.89 -2.95
C MET A 291 13.92 -12.95 -3.32
N LEU A 292 15.15 -12.52 -3.62
CA LEU A 292 16.24 -13.43 -3.90
C LEU A 292 16.53 -14.34 -2.70
N HIS A 293 16.66 -13.77 -1.50
CA HIS A 293 16.88 -14.54 -0.27
C HIS A 293 15.77 -15.55 0.00
N ILE A 294 14.49 -15.17 -0.17
CA ILE A 294 13.36 -16.10 -0.04
C ILE A 294 13.50 -17.31 -0.97
N MET A 295 14.09 -17.14 -2.15
CA MET A 295 14.24 -18.21 -3.14
C MET A 295 15.49 -19.07 -2.94
N THR A 296 16.56 -18.53 -2.35
CA THR A 296 17.90 -19.14 -2.39
C THR A 296 18.53 -19.40 -1.04
N MET A 297 17.97 -18.86 0.04
CA MET A 297 18.55 -18.95 1.39
C MET A 297 17.59 -19.62 2.36
N GLU A 298 18.15 -20.29 3.35
CA GLU A 298 17.40 -20.66 4.55
C GLU A 298 17.33 -19.44 5.49
N PRO A 299 16.20 -19.24 6.20
CA PRO A 299 16.11 -18.19 7.20
C PRO A 299 17.12 -18.46 8.33
N PRO A 300 17.77 -17.42 8.87
CA PRO A 300 18.67 -17.57 10.00
C PRO A 300 17.94 -18.15 11.23
N PRO A 301 18.65 -18.91 12.10
CA PRO A 301 18.08 -19.51 13.30
C PRO A 301 17.68 -18.49 14.36
#